data_AF-A0A3N0A1J9-F1
#
_entry.id   AF-A0A3N0A1J9-F1
#
_cell.length_a   1.000
_cell.length_b   1.000
_cell.length_c   1.000
_cell.angle_alpha   90.00
_cell.angle_beta   90.00
_cell.angle_gamma   90.00
#
_symmetry.space_group_name_H-M   'P 1'
#
loop_
_entity.id
_entity.type
_entity.pdbx_description
1 polymer ?
#
loop_
_entity_poly.entity_id
_entity_poly.type
_entity_poly.pdbx_seq_one_letter_code
_entity_poly.pdbx_strand_id
1 'polypeptide(L)'
;MLPSIESIKQIRQKVGITQKKLAAMTGVSTSMINQIESGRSSPSYKTAKRIFESLSKLEGESSSHTAGDFCSRNMVKLKPSDTLDAAVKKMRELSISQIPVFDGPDVAGMVSEDGIVRHLADSGGELREARLEDMMDSVPPIVDFDTPANVLVPLIRYSKCILVSQRSRIVGIITASDTLKMM
;
A
#
# COMPACT_ATOMS: atom_id res chain seq x y z
N MET A 1 -0.31 12.83 -14.39
CA MET A 1 0.67 13.92 -14.63
C MET A 1 2.08 13.34 -14.59
N LEU A 2 3.05 13.95 -15.27
CA LEU A 2 4.45 13.53 -15.17
C LEU A 2 5.09 14.08 -13.89
N PRO A 3 6.03 13.35 -13.26
CA PRO A 3 6.84 13.87 -12.15
C PRO A 3 7.72 15.06 -12.58
N SER A 4 8.31 15.75 -11.59
CA SER A 4 9.29 16.81 -11.85
C SER A 4 10.54 16.26 -12.55
N ILE A 5 11.04 16.98 -13.56
CA ILE A 5 12.27 16.65 -14.30
C ILE A 5 13.48 16.50 -13.36
N GLU A 6 13.51 17.25 -12.26
CA GLU A 6 14.57 17.21 -11.24
C GLU A 6 14.70 15.84 -10.58
N SER A 7 13.60 15.07 -10.53
CA SER A 7 13.57 13.73 -9.92
C SER A 7 14.24 12.65 -10.77
N ILE A 8 14.49 12.89 -12.06
CA ILE A 8 15.01 11.87 -13.01
C ILE A 8 16.29 11.22 -12.49
N LYS A 9 17.22 12.02 -11.94
CA LYS A 9 18.50 11.50 -11.42
C LYS A 9 18.28 10.56 -10.22
N GLN A 10 17.44 10.97 -9.27
CA GLN A 10 17.13 10.16 -8.08
C GLN A 10 16.44 8.85 -8.48
N ILE A 11 15.43 8.91 -9.35
CA ILE A 11 14.72 7.72 -9.82
C ILE A 11 15.68 6.78 -10.54
N ARG A 12 16.52 7.31 -11.46
CA ARG A 12 17.53 6.51 -12.18
C ARG A 12 18.49 5.79 -11.23
N GLN A 13 18.97 6.49 -10.19
CA GLN A 13 19.86 5.91 -9.19
C GLN A 13 19.16 4.85 -8.34
N LYS A 14 17.90 5.09 -7.96
CA LYS A 14 17.06 4.14 -7.20
C LYS A 14 16.86 2.82 -7.96
N VAL A 15 16.63 2.88 -9.28
CA VAL A 15 16.53 1.69 -10.14
C VAL A 15 17.89 1.14 -10.60
N GLY A 16 19.00 1.69 -10.11
CA GLY A 16 20.34 1.13 -10.30
C GLY A 16 20.93 1.20 -11.71
N ILE A 17 20.41 2.03 -12.62
CA ILE A 17 20.91 2.10 -14.01
C ILE A 17 21.85 3.28 -14.26
N THR A 18 22.74 3.13 -15.27
CA THR A 18 23.63 4.22 -15.71
C THR A 18 22.93 5.21 -16.63
N GLN A 19 23.47 6.43 -16.76
CA GLN A 19 23.00 7.41 -17.76
C GLN A 19 23.07 6.83 -19.19
N LYS A 20 24.09 6.00 -19.48
CA LYS A 20 24.24 5.29 -20.77
C LYS A 20 23.11 4.33 -21.04
N LYS A 21 22.69 3.56 -20.03
CA LYS A 21 21.56 2.65 -20.16
C LYS A 21 20.24 3.41 -20.37
N LEU A 22 20.00 4.47 -19.58
CA LEU A 22 18.80 5.30 -19.73
C LEU A 22 18.72 5.96 -21.12
N ALA A 23 19.83 6.52 -21.60
CA ALA A 23 19.94 7.12 -22.92
C ALA A 23 19.57 6.13 -24.04
N ALA A 24 20.12 4.91 -23.98
CA ALA A 24 19.84 3.85 -24.95
C ALA A 24 18.36 3.44 -24.95
N MET A 25 17.76 3.26 -23.76
CA MET A 25 16.34 2.88 -23.62
C MET A 25 15.38 3.97 -24.10
N THR A 26 15.77 5.23 -23.92
CA THR A 26 14.94 6.39 -24.23
C THR A 26 15.28 7.01 -25.59
N GLY A 27 16.15 6.39 -26.39
CA GLY A 27 16.53 6.89 -27.72
C GLY A 27 17.04 8.33 -27.71
N VAL A 28 17.81 8.72 -26.70
CA VAL A 28 18.49 10.03 -26.63
C VAL A 28 19.98 9.83 -26.38
N SER A 29 20.77 10.90 -26.49
CA SER A 29 22.20 10.84 -26.18
C SER A 29 22.45 10.82 -24.66
N THR A 30 23.55 10.20 -24.25
CA THR A 30 24.05 10.27 -22.86
C THR A 30 24.32 11.70 -22.40
N SER A 31 24.84 12.54 -23.31
CA SER A 31 25.05 13.97 -23.05
C SER A 31 23.74 14.69 -22.72
N MET A 32 22.65 14.40 -23.46
CA MET A 32 21.33 14.97 -23.18
C MET A 32 20.82 14.55 -21.79
N ILE A 33 20.93 13.27 -21.41
CA ILE A 33 20.57 12.82 -20.05
C ILE A 33 21.40 13.55 -18.99
N ASN A 34 22.71 13.71 -19.21
CA ASN A 34 23.58 14.42 -18.27
C ASN A 34 23.18 15.91 -18.11
N GLN A 35 22.87 16.59 -19.22
CA GLN A 35 22.40 17.98 -19.20
C GLN A 35 21.05 18.13 -18.49
N ILE A 36 20.15 17.18 -18.68
CA ILE A 36 18.85 17.14 -17.97
C ILE A 36 19.06 16.94 -16.47
N GLU A 37 19.82 15.92 -16.07
CA GLU A 37 20.08 15.60 -14.66
C GLU A 37 20.90 16.64 -13.91
N SER A 38 21.62 17.52 -14.63
CA SER A 38 22.37 18.65 -14.07
C SER A 38 21.60 19.97 -14.12
N GLY A 39 20.35 19.97 -14.62
CA GLY A 39 19.51 21.17 -14.74
C GLY A 39 19.94 22.14 -15.85
N ARG A 40 20.92 21.77 -16.68
CA ARG A 40 21.43 22.60 -17.79
C ARG A 40 20.50 22.61 -19.00
N SER A 41 19.58 21.66 -19.10
CA SER A 41 18.65 21.50 -20.23
C SER A 41 17.31 20.98 -19.76
N SER A 42 16.22 21.53 -20.32
CA SER A 42 14.88 20.97 -20.17
C SER A 42 14.51 20.16 -21.40
N PRO A 43 14.06 18.90 -21.25
CA PRO A 43 13.62 18.07 -22.37
C PRO A 43 12.26 18.54 -22.90
N SER A 44 11.94 18.18 -24.14
CA SER A 44 10.55 18.27 -24.62
C SER A 44 9.64 17.37 -23.80
N TYR A 45 8.34 17.66 -23.75
CA TYR A 45 7.36 16.80 -23.07
C TYR A 45 7.43 15.35 -23.59
N LYS A 46 7.58 15.15 -24.90
CA LYS A 46 7.69 13.82 -25.53
C LYS A 46 8.93 13.06 -25.03
N THR A 47 10.06 13.75 -24.90
CA THR A 47 11.29 13.18 -24.36
C THR A 47 11.16 12.88 -22.87
N ALA A 48 10.62 13.83 -22.09
CA ALA A 48 10.38 13.65 -20.65
C ALA A 48 9.45 12.45 -20.38
N LYS A 49 8.33 12.36 -21.10
CA LYS A 49 7.38 11.25 -21.02
C LYS A 49 8.08 9.91 -21.25
N ARG A 50 8.87 9.80 -22.32
CA ARG A 50 9.61 8.58 -22.66
C ARG A 50 10.65 8.20 -21.60
N ILE A 51 11.33 9.18 -21.00
CA ILE A 51 12.25 8.97 -19.88
C ILE A 51 11.50 8.41 -18.68
N PHE A 52 10.41 9.04 -18.25
CA PHE A 52 9.64 8.58 -17.10
C PHE A 52 9.01 7.21 -17.33
N GLU A 53 8.41 6.95 -18.49
CA GLU A 53 7.85 5.63 -18.82
C GLU A 53 8.91 4.52 -18.77
N SER A 54 10.13 4.79 -19.26
CA SER A 54 11.23 3.82 -19.22
C SER A 54 11.72 3.57 -17.79
N LEU A 55 11.78 4.62 -16.96
CA LEU A 55 12.16 4.50 -15.55
C LEU A 55 11.10 3.78 -14.72
N SER A 56 9.82 4.10 -14.89
CA SER A 56 8.71 3.45 -14.19
C SER A 56 8.60 1.98 -14.54
N LYS A 57 8.87 1.61 -15.80
CA LYS A 57 8.91 0.19 -16.20
C LYS A 57 9.98 -0.58 -15.44
N LEU A 58 11.18 -0.01 -15.32
CA LEU A 58 12.25 -0.61 -14.52
C LEU A 58 11.92 -0.63 -13.03
N GLU A 59 11.28 0.42 -12.50
CA GLU A 59 10.89 0.45 -11.09
C GLU A 59 9.85 -0.63 -10.75
N GLY A 60 8.92 -0.92 -11.65
CA GLY A 60 7.97 -2.04 -11.53
C GLY A 60 8.61 -3.41 -11.71
N GLU A 61 9.64 -3.52 -12.56
CA GLU A 61 10.42 -4.76 -12.74
C GLU A 61 11.45 -5.00 -11.62
N SER A 62 11.82 -3.96 -10.85
CA SER A 62 12.88 -4.03 -9.83
C SER A 62 12.38 -4.40 -8.43
N SER A 63 11.06 -4.40 -8.18
CA SER A 63 10.56 -4.95 -6.91
C SER A 63 10.56 -6.47 -7.00
N SER A 64 11.62 -7.10 -6.48
CA SER A 64 11.69 -8.57 -6.33
C SER A 64 10.64 -9.13 -5.37
N HIS A 65 9.91 -8.25 -4.66
CA HIS A 65 8.94 -8.61 -3.65
C HIS A 65 7.54 -8.12 -4.02
N THR A 66 6.56 -8.89 -3.58
CA THR A 66 5.13 -8.77 -3.82
C THR A 66 4.39 -8.58 -2.50
N ALA A 67 3.08 -8.31 -2.56
CA ALA A 67 2.23 -8.30 -1.37
C ALA A 67 2.31 -9.64 -0.61
N GLY A 68 2.40 -10.74 -1.34
CA GLY A 68 2.52 -12.08 -0.78
C GLY A 68 3.71 -12.29 0.15
N ASP A 69 4.83 -11.60 -0.11
CA ASP A 69 6.07 -11.71 0.66
C ASP A 69 5.99 -11.01 2.03
N PHE A 70 5.11 -10.01 2.15
CA PHE A 70 4.96 -9.21 3.37
C PHE A 70 3.69 -9.49 4.16
N CYS A 71 2.70 -10.14 3.54
CA CYS A 71 1.41 -10.36 4.18
C CYS A 71 1.48 -11.35 5.35
N SER A 72 0.81 -10.98 6.44
CA SER A 72 0.59 -11.87 7.58
C SER A 72 -0.58 -12.80 7.27
N ARG A 73 -0.29 -14.11 7.15
CA ARG A 73 -1.30 -15.15 6.83
C ARG A 73 -2.13 -15.57 8.03
N ASN A 74 -1.61 -15.43 9.24
CA ASN A 74 -2.31 -15.75 10.49
C ASN A 74 -3.21 -14.59 10.90
N MET A 75 -4.17 -14.27 10.05
CA MET A 75 -5.07 -13.15 10.25
C MET A 75 -6.21 -13.54 11.18
N VAL A 76 -6.33 -12.78 12.26
CA VAL A 76 -7.45 -12.88 13.20
C VAL A 76 -8.69 -12.33 12.51
N LYS A 77 -9.82 -13.01 12.70
CA LYS A 77 -11.11 -12.62 12.10
C LYS A 77 -12.16 -12.42 13.19
N LEU A 78 -13.13 -11.55 12.92
CA LEU A 78 -14.35 -11.38 13.69
C LEU A 78 -15.57 -11.55 12.76
N LYS A 79 -16.75 -11.68 13.35
CA LYS A 79 -18.03 -11.76 12.65
C LYS A 79 -18.85 -10.48 12.88
N PRO A 80 -19.79 -10.14 11.98
CA PRO A 80 -20.67 -8.99 12.18
C PRO A 80 -21.46 -9.04 13.51
N SER A 81 -21.79 -10.26 13.95
CA SER A 81 -22.50 -10.52 15.20
C SER A 81 -21.64 -10.42 16.47
N ASP A 82 -20.32 -10.35 16.35
CA ASP A 82 -19.45 -10.17 17.52
C ASP A 82 -19.68 -8.76 18.11
N THR A 83 -19.26 -8.55 19.36
CA THR A 83 -19.41 -7.26 20.04
C THR A 83 -18.14 -6.42 19.96
N LEU A 84 -18.29 -5.13 20.19
CA LEU A 84 -17.15 -4.22 20.35
C LEU A 84 -16.19 -4.67 21.46
N ASP A 85 -16.72 -5.07 22.62
CA ASP A 85 -15.88 -5.53 23.75
C ASP A 85 -15.03 -6.75 23.35
N ALA A 86 -15.63 -7.71 22.62
CA ALA A 86 -14.90 -8.86 22.09
C ALA A 86 -13.77 -8.42 21.14
N ALA A 87 -14.02 -7.44 20.26
CA ALA A 87 -13.00 -6.90 19.38
C ALA A 87 -11.85 -6.24 20.15
N VAL A 88 -12.15 -5.36 21.12
CA VAL A 88 -11.16 -4.66 21.96
C VAL A 88 -10.32 -5.65 22.75
N LYS A 89 -10.95 -6.69 23.33
CA LYS A 89 -10.25 -7.74 24.05
C LYS A 89 -9.26 -8.48 23.15
N LYS A 90 -9.69 -8.87 21.95
CA LYS A 90 -8.86 -9.58 20.97
C LYS A 90 -7.70 -8.71 20.46
N MET A 91 -7.94 -7.41 20.25
CA MET A 91 -6.90 -6.44 19.90
C MET A 91 -5.81 -6.37 20.97
N ARG A 92 -6.20 -6.27 22.25
CA ARG A 92 -5.26 -6.23 23.39
C ARG A 92 -4.48 -7.53 23.55
N GLU A 93 -5.17 -8.67 23.50
CA GLU A 93 -4.56 -9.99 23.65
C GLU A 93 -3.49 -10.26 22.59
N LEU A 94 -3.73 -9.81 21.37
CA LEU A 94 -2.86 -10.08 20.21
C LEU A 94 -1.95 -8.89 19.86
N SER A 95 -2.05 -7.78 20.60
CA SER A 95 -1.32 -6.54 20.35
C SER A 95 -1.45 -6.05 18.90
N ILE A 96 -2.68 -6.07 18.38
CA ILE A 96 -3.03 -5.62 17.02
C ILE A 96 -4.09 -4.52 17.09
N SER A 97 -4.06 -3.60 16.13
CA SER A 97 -4.95 -2.43 16.09
C SER A 97 -6.04 -2.49 15.02
N GLN A 98 -6.04 -3.54 14.18
CA GLN A 98 -7.05 -3.79 13.16
C GLN A 98 -7.44 -5.28 13.12
N ILE A 99 -8.74 -5.58 13.02
CA ILE A 99 -9.24 -6.96 12.85
C ILE A 99 -10.37 -7.01 11.82
N PRO A 100 -10.18 -7.70 10.68
CA PRO A 100 -11.19 -7.74 9.62
C PRO A 100 -12.40 -8.56 10.03
N VAL A 101 -13.56 -8.08 9.60
CA VAL A 101 -14.86 -8.69 9.87
C VAL A 101 -15.29 -9.49 8.64
N PHE A 102 -15.57 -10.77 8.85
CA PHE A 102 -15.99 -11.70 7.81
C PHE A 102 -17.41 -12.19 8.06
N ASP A 103 -18.22 -12.13 7.01
CA ASP A 103 -19.48 -12.88 6.95
C ASP A 103 -19.28 -14.10 6.04
N GLY A 104 -19.06 -15.25 6.66
CA GLY A 104 -18.64 -16.46 5.95
C GLY A 104 -17.31 -16.27 5.19
N PRO A 105 -17.28 -16.47 3.85
CA PRO A 105 -16.07 -16.28 3.04
C PRO A 105 -15.78 -14.82 2.70
N ASP A 106 -16.76 -13.93 2.82
CA ASP A 106 -16.72 -12.56 2.33
C ASP A 106 -16.28 -11.58 3.43
N VAL A 107 -15.55 -10.54 3.04
CA VAL A 107 -15.16 -9.47 3.96
C VAL A 107 -16.32 -8.49 4.06
N ALA A 108 -16.91 -8.40 5.24
CA ALA A 108 -18.01 -7.49 5.54
C ALA A 108 -17.50 -6.08 5.88
N GLY A 109 -16.34 -5.99 6.53
CA GLY A 109 -15.78 -4.72 6.96
C GLY A 109 -14.52 -4.85 7.78
N MET A 110 -14.22 -3.80 8.54
CA MET A 110 -12.97 -3.64 9.27
C MET A 110 -13.25 -3.01 10.63
N VAL A 111 -12.65 -3.52 11.69
CA VAL A 111 -12.66 -2.83 12.99
C VAL A 111 -11.25 -2.40 13.32
N SER A 112 -11.09 -1.12 13.68
CA SER A 112 -9.81 -0.52 14.02
C SER A 112 -9.90 0.29 15.32
N GLU A 113 -8.80 0.43 16.06
CA GLU A 113 -8.78 1.27 17.26
C GLU A 113 -9.27 2.70 16.97
N ASP A 114 -8.84 3.28 15.85
CA ASP A 114 -9.28 4.62 15.44
C ASP A 114 -10.77 4.68 15.09
N GLY A 115 -11.31 3.63 14.47
CA GLY A 115 -12.75 3.50 14.20
C GLY A 115 -13.54 3.43 15.50
N ILE A 116 -13.07 2.62 16.46
CA ILE A 116 -13.70 2.49 17.78
C ILE A 116 -13.74 3.84 18.51
N VAL A 117 -12.63 4.57 18.54
CA VAL A 117 -12.56 5.90 19.18
C VAL A 117 -13.53 6.87 18.52
N ARG A 118 -13.62 6.86 17.18
CA ARG A 118 -14.57 7.70 16.42
C ARG A 118 -16.02 7.39 16.82
N HIS A 119 -16.40 6.11 16.78
CA HIS A 119 -17.77 5.70 17.12
C HIS A 119 -18.14 5.99 18.57
N LEU A 120 -17.20 5.85 19.52
CA LEU A 120 -17.44 6.19 20.93
C LEU A 120 -17.70 7.69 21.13
N ALA A 121 -16.98 8.55 20.41
CA ALA A 121 -17.21 9.99 20.45
C ALA A 121 -18.59 10.37 19.91
N ASP A 122 -19.04 9.71 18.85
CA ASP A 122 -20.33 9.99 18.21
C ASP A 122 -21.53 9.47 19.03
N SER A 123 -21.34 8.39 19.82
CA SER A 123 -22.44 7.65 20.47
C SER A 123 -22.65 7.96 21.96
N GLY A 124 -21.86 8.86 22.56
CA GLY A 124 -22.08 9.30 23.94
C GLY A 124 -21.69 8.31 25.06
N GLY A 125 -20.96 7.23 24.75
CA GLY A 125 -20.18 6.49 25.75
C GLY A 125 -20.49 5.00 25.99
N GLU A 126 -21.63 4.46 25.53
CA GLU A 126 -21.97 3.03 25.73
C GLU A 126 -22.13 2.27 24.41
N LEU A 127 -21.03 1.67 23.94
CA LEU A 127 -21.01 0.81 22.75
C LEU A 127 -20.45 -0.59 23.01
N ARG A 128 -20.17 -0.98 24.26
CA ARG A 128 -19.48 -2.26 24.55
C ARG A 128 -20.22 -3.48 24.00
N GLU A 129 -21.54 -3.48 24.14
CA GLU A 129 -22.42 -4.54 23.64
C GLU A 129 -22.93 -4.29 22.21
N ALA A 130 -22.52 -3.17 21.59
CA ALA A 130 -22.87 -2.91 20.20
C ALA A 130 -22.24 -3.97 19.30
N ARG A 131 -23.01 -4.40 18.30
CA ARG A 131 -22.54 -5.38 17.32
C ARG A 131 -21.62 -4.71 16.33
N LEU A 132 -20.66 -5.48 15.82
CA LEU A 132 -19.72 -4.95 14.83
C LEU A 132 -20.43 -4.54 13.52
N GLU A 133 -21.54 -5.16 13.15
CA GLU A 133 -22.33 -4.76 11.97
C GLU A 133 -22.79 -3.30 12.00
N ASP A 134 -22.99 -2.73 13.19
CA ASP A 134 -23.50 -1.36 13.36
C ASP A 134 -22.39 -0.29 13.38
N MET A 135 -21.12 -0.72 13.51
CA MET A 135 -20.01 0.20 13.76
C MET A 135 -18.69 -0.16 13.07
N MET A 136 -18.65 -1.22 12.26
CA MET A 136 -17.45 -1.54 11.48
C MET A 136 -17.22 -0.47 10.41
N ASP A 137 -15.95 -0.14 10.20
CA ASP A 137 -15.54 0.65 9.05
C ASP A 137 -15.72 -0.18 7.75
N SER A 138 -15.75 0.52 6.62
CA SER A 138 -15.80 -0.11 5.31
C SER A 138 -14.60 -1.03 5.05
N VAL A 139 -14.78 -1.98 4.14
CA VAL A 139 -13.74 -2.91 3.69
C VAL A 139 -12.50 -2.13 3.22
N PRO A 140 -11.29 -2.43 3.72
CA PRO A 140 -10.07 -1.75 3.30
C PRO A 140 -9.70 -2.16 1.87
N PRO A 141 -8.74 -1.48 1.23
CA PRO A 141 -8.26 -1.88 -0.08
C PRO A 141 -7.80 -3.34 -0.10
N ILE A 142 -8.22 -4.07 -1.12
CA ILE A 142 -7.82 -5.45 -1.39
C ILE A 142 -6.89 -5.44 -2.59
N VAL A 143 -5.72 -6.05 -2.45
CA VAL A 143 -4.74 -6.22 -3.52
C VAL A 143 -4.53 -7.70 -3.85
N ASP A 144 -4.06 -7.99 -5.06
CA ASP A 144 -3.67 -9.36 -5.43
C ASP A 144 -2.34 -9.74 -4.76
N PHE A 145 -2.14 -11.04 -4.49
CA PHE A 145 -0.92 -11.60 -3.93
C PHE A 145 0.33 -11.18 -4.70
N ASP A 146 0.23 -11.08 -6.02
CA ASP A 146 1.34 -10.74 -6.91
C ASP A 146 1.54 -9.22 -7.07
N THR A 147 0.75 -8.39 -6.35
CA THR A 147 0.85 -6.93 -6.42
C THR A 147 2.25 -6.47 -5.98
N PRO A 148 2.96 -5.67 -6.79
CA PRO A 148 4.30 -5.17 -6.47
C PRO A 148 4.38 -4.43 -5.13
N ALA A 149 5.41 -4.70 -4.33
CA ALA A 149 5.57 -4.10 -3.00
C ALA A 149 5.66 -2.55 -3.01
N ASN A 150 6.26 -1.98 -4.05
CA ASN A 150 6.46 -0.53 -4.20
C ASN A 150 5.14 0.27 -4.25
N VAL A 151 4.03 -0.34 -4.68
CA VAL A 151 2.72 0.32 -4.73
C VAL A 151 1.93 0.19 -3.42
N LEU A 152 2.34 -0.66 -2.48
CA LEU A 152 1.59 -0.93 -1.26
C LEU A 152 1.81 0.15 -0.19
N VAL A 153 3.02 0.71 -0.08
CA VAL A 153 3.34 1.70 0.96
C VAL A 153 2.44 2.96 0.87
N PRO A 154 2.17 3.55 -0.31
CA PRO A 154 1.18 4.62 -0.43
C PRO A 154 -0.23 4.21 0.01
N LEU A 155 -0.69 3.00 -0.35
CA LEU A 155 -2.01 2.49 0.03
C LEU A 155 -2.12 2.33 1.54
N ILE A 156 -1.14 1.68 2.17
CA ILE A 156 -1.10 1.45 3.62
C ILE A 156 -1.05 2.77 4.38
N ARG A 157 -0.33 3.80 3.90
CA ARG A 157 -0.34 5.13 4.54
C ARG A 157 -1.72 5.79 4.53
N TYR A 158 -2.53 5.52 3.52
CA TYR A 158 -3.88 6.08 3.42
C TYR A 158 -4.91 5.25 4.20
N SER A 159 -4.90 3.92 4.07
CA SER A 159 -5.91 3.03 4.64
C SER A 159 -5.50 2.30 5.93
N LYS A 160 -4.27 2.50 6.43
CA LYS A 160 -3.64 1.85 7.61
C LYS A 160 -3.36 0.36 7.48
N CYS A 161 -4.19 -0.35 6.72
CA CYS A 161 -3.98 -1.74 6.34
C CYS A 161 -4.53 -2.00 4.93
N ILE A 162 -4.09 -3.11 4.34
CA ILE A 162 -4.59 -3.66 3.09
C ILE A 162 -4.80 -5.16 3.27
N LEU A 163 -5.83 -5.70 2.63
CA LEU A 163 -6.05 -7.14 2.57
C LEU A 163 -5.40 -7.71 1.31
N VAL A 164 -4.85 -8.91 1.42
CA VAL A 164 -4.20 -9.60 0.31
C VAL A 164 -5.06 -10.77 -0.10
N SER A 165 -5.39 -10.81 -1.39
CA SER A 165 -6.19 -11.85 -2.00
C SER A 165 -5.35 -12.75 -2.90
N GLN A 166 -5.65 -14.05 -2.91
CA GLN A 166 -5.07 -15.00 -3.85
C GLN A 166 -6.21 -15.90 -4.37
N ARG A 167 -6.39 -15.96 -5.69
CA ARG A 167 -7.48 -16.71 -6.33
C ARG A 167 -8.85 -16.38 -5.71
N SER A 168 -9.13 -15.07 -5.57
CA SER A 168 -10.38 -14.53 -5.00
C SER A 168 -10.65 -14.88 -3.53
N ARG A 169 -9.65 -15.35 -2.78
CA ARG A 169 -9.75 -15.58 -1.34
C ARG A 169 -8.80 -14.66 -0.59
N ILE A 170 -9.26 -14.08 0.51
CA ILE A 170 -8.37 -13.31 1.39
C ILE A 170 -7.44 -14.26 2.12
N VAL A 171 -6.15 -14.11 1.89
CA VAL A 171 -5.08 -14.97 2.42
C VAL A 171 -4.21 -14.26 3.46
N GLY A 172 -4.30 -12.94 3.56
CA GLY A 172 -3.52 -12.20 4.56
C GLY A 172 -3.89 -10.73 4.65
N ILE A 173 -3.19 -10.06 5.56
CA ILE A 173 -3.27 -8.62 5.81
C ILE A 173 -1.86 -8.04 5.83
N ILE A 174 -1.69 -6.81 5.35
CA ILE A 174 -0.47 -6.02 5.50
C ILE A 174 -0.85 -4.74 6.23
N THR A 175 -0.10 -4.42 7.28
CA THR A 175 -0.33 -3.24 8.13
C THR A 175 0.84 -2.26 8.03
N ALA A 176 0.69 -1.07 8.62
CA ALA A 176 1.78 -0.11 8.74
C ALA A 176 3.05 -0.72 9.36
N SER A 177 2.91 -1.62 10.34
CA SER A 177 4.03 -2.31 10.98
C SER A 177 4.82 -3.20 10.02
N ASP A 178 4.16 -3.76 9.01
CA ASP A 178 4.82 -4.60 8.01
C ASP A 178 5.62 -3.77 7.01
N THR A 179 5.29 -2.49 6.83
CA THR A 179 6.06 -1.59 5.93
C THR A 179 7.50 -1.39 6.38
N LEU A 180 7.81 -1.60 7.67
CA LEU A 180 9.18 -1.60 8.18
C LEU A 180 10.04 -2.70 7.55
N LYS A 181 9.43 -3.83 7.17
CA LYS A 181 10.11 -4.95 6.49
C LYS A 181 10.28 -4.70 4.99
N MET A 182 9.60 -3.69 4.45
CA MET A 182 9.59 -3.35 3.02
C MET A 182 10.62 -2.27 2.65
N MET A 183 11.28 -1.68 3.66
CA MET A 183 12.32 -0.66 3.49
C MET A 183 13.72 -1.25 3.33
#